data_AF-A0A942UCT7-F1
#
_entry.id   AF-A0A942UCT7-F1
#
_cell.length_a   1.000
_cell.length_b   1.000
_cell.length_c   1.000
_cell.angle_alpha   90.00
_cell.angle_beta   90.00
_cell.angle_gamma   90.00
#
_symmetry.space_group_name_H-M   'P 1'
#
loop_
_entity.id
_entity.type
_entity.pdbx_description
1 polymer ?
#
loop_
_entity_poly.entity_id
_entity_poly.type
_entity_poly.pdbx_seq_one_letter_code
_entity_poly.pdbx_strand_id
1 'polypeptide(L)'
;MIKKYVSQQKGITLIELLTTLAISTLIIGLTFSVLSTTKKFNDKTQAHVELRQEANIIMSNMRYQLKNKGEVCYDQSLIDDKLALEIYIDKAELKKEKCWTPRNNNEGHVELKLTNKEHNYSFEVDTFMEKQKRENFVINVPKEPIPDPPIKDENFYDYLKNNNIFVYGTDLGIFGSTPVKTDKNGAGTVVINNLNNSNLVFGGNNVLTVRKIYIDKKGNEVKFESSTQLGDYNNTELVRIGGHVQLNNGGAKIYGNTIYIDGNVTHNSSADINGKKVIIDGDVQLNNGAAKIHGDTIYIDGSVSFNDSAEIKGKKVIITGNVTFKNWSAKINANEIYIAGTIIKEQSGNLVGILKNFNQHGETKVIPENIHILPPSFREDSWYSANGYEVRSSGNLTDGSKVFSKNSFKLDDYQSNRRNVIIISKGDITLNNFGSSELTGILFAPNGKVTFKGGAFKGIVIARDGFYTGYNPSITFINVEEFINNPTLAPFK
;
A
#
# COMPACT_ATOMS: atom_id res chain seq x y z
N MET A 1 37.99 -50.46 38.39
CA MET A 1 36.57 -50.37 37.97
C MET A 1 36.34 -50.32 36.44
N ILE A 2 37.34 -50.61 35.59
CA ILE A 2 37.19 -50.55 34.11
C ILE A 2 36.88 -51.92 33.47
N LYS A 3 37.07 -53.04 34.20
CA LYS A 3 36.84 -54.40 33.66
C LYS A 3 35.39 -54.90 33.64
N LYS A 4 34.42 -54.15 34.19
CA LYS A 4 33.03 -54.62 34.29
C LYS A 4 32.11 -54.10 33.18
N TYR A 5 32.57 -53.17 32.34
CA TYR A 5 31.79 -52.62 31.22
C TYR A 5 32.03 -53.31 29.88
N VAL A 6 33.07 -54.14 29.74
CA VAL A 6 33.42 -54.78 28.46
C VAL A 6 32.67 -56.11 28.23
N SER A 7 32.09 -56.72 29.28
CA SER A 7 31.43 -58.04 29.19
C SER A 7 29.91 -57.98 28.96
N GLN A 8 29.35 -56.82 28.59
CA GLN A 8 27.93 -56.67 28.25
C GLN A 8 27.73 -56.31 26.76
N GLN A 9 28.50 -56.91 25.87
CA GLN A 9 28.18 -56.84 24.44
C GLN A 9 27.00 -57.77 24.16
N LYS A 10 25.77 -57.21 24.28
CA LYS A 10 24.60 -57.81 23.66
C LYS A 10 24.83 -57.74 22.15
N GLY A 11 25.12 -58.88 21.53
CA GLY A 11 25.21 -58.96 20.08
C GLY A 11 23.91 -58.46 19.45
N ILE A 12 24.00 -57.71 18.37
CA ILE A 12 22.84 -57.28 17.58
C ILE A 12 22.08 -58.56 17.20
N THR A 13 20.82 -58.63 17.60
CA THR A 13 20.00 -59.78 17.26
C THR A 13 19.69 -59.75 15.76
N LEU A 14 19.61 -60.93 15.12
CA LEU A 14 19.32 -61.04 13.69
C LEU A 14 18.03 -60.27 13.30
N ILE A 15 17.06 -60.21 14.22
CA ILE A 15 15.81 -59.48 14.04
C ILE A 15 16.00 -57.95 14.06
N GLU A 16 16.88 -57.41 14.89
CA GLU A 16 17.23 -55.98 14.88
C GLU A 16 17.93 -55.58 13.58
N LEU A 17 18.82 -56.44 13.07
CA LEU A 17 19.50 -56.21 11.80
C LEU A 17 18.49 -56.17 10.64
N LEU A 18 17.61 -57.17 10.55
CA LEU A 18 16.59 -57.25 9.51
C LEU A 18 15.61 -56.07 9.56
N THR A 19 15.19 -55.67 10.76
CA THR A 19 14.28 -54.53 10.96
C THR A 19 14.95 -53.23 10.53
N THR A 20 16.22 -53.02 10.90
CA THR A 20 16.99 -51.83 10.50
C THR A 20 17.16 -51.76 8.99
N LEU A 21 17.39 -52.91 8.34
CA LEU A 21 17.57 -53.00 6.89
C LEU A 21 16.26 -52.70 6.15
N ALA A 22 15.13 -53.21 6.64
CA ALA A 22 13.80 -52.95 6.10
C ALA A 22 13.37 -51.48 6.26
N ILE A 23 13.65 -50.86 7.41
CA ILE A 23 13.36 -49.43 7.62
C ILE A 23 14.26 -48.57 6.72
N SER A 24 15.53 -48.93 6.58
CA SER A 24 16.49 -48.19 5.75
C SER A 24 16.10 -48.21 4.27
N THR A 25 15.68 -49.36 3.73
CA THR A 25 15.23 -49.45 2.33
C THR A 25 13.97 -48.62 2.09
N LEU A 26 13.05 -48.58 3.05
CA LEU A 26 11.85 -47.73 2.98
C LEU A 26 12.22 -46.24 2.96
N ILE A 27 13.13 -45.80 3.84
CA ILE A 27 13.61 -44.42 3.90
C ILE A 27 14.34 -44.03 2.61
N ILE A 28 15.21 -44.91 2.08
CA ILE A 28 15.93 -44.67 0.82
C ILE A 28 14.95 -44.56 -0.35
N GLY A 29 13.92 -45.42 -0.39
CA GLY A 29 12.88 -45.36 -1.43
C GLY A 29 12.10 -44.04 -1.42
N LEU A 30 11.70 -43.57 -0.23
CA LEU A 30 11.00 -42.29 -0.09
C LEU A 30 11.88 -41.10 -0.46
N THR A 31 13.13 -41.07 0.02
CA THR A 31 14.06 -39.97 -0.28
C THR A 31 14.40 -39.90 -1.77
N PHE A 32 14.61 -41.05 -2.44
CA PHE A 32 14.83 -41.09 -3.88
C PHE A 32 13.61 -40.62 -4.68
N SER A 33 12.41 -40.98 -4.27
CA SER A 33 11.16 -40.53 -4.91
C SER A 33 10.99 -39.01 -4.84
N VAL A 34 11.23 -38.42 -3.66
CA VAL A 34 11.19 -36.97 -3.47
C VAL A 34 12.25 -36.28 -4.32
N LEU A 35 13.50 -36.76 -4.27
CA LEU A 35 14.60 -36.19 -5.06
C LEU A 35 14.33 -36.25 -6.56
N SER A 36 13.81 -37.37 -7.06
CA SER A 36 13.45 -37.55 -8.47
C SER A 36 12.33 -36.59 -8.89
N THR A 37 11.33 -36.40 -8.02
CA THR A 37 10.23 -35.47 -8.26
C THR A 37 10.71 -34.03 -8.27
N THR A 38 11.57 -33.64 -7.32
CA THR A 38 12.19 -32.31 -7.27
C THR A 38 13.03 -32.04 -8.51
N LYS A 39 13.82 -33.00 -8.98
CA LYS A 39 14.62 -32.85 -10.20
C LYS A 39 13.71 -32.62 -11.42
N LYS A 40 12.69 -33.45 -11.62
CA LYS A 40 11.73 -33.28 -12.74
C LYS A 40 11.01 -31.93 -12.68
N PHE A 41 10.63 -31.48 -11.49
CA PHE A 41 9.99 -30.19 -11.29
C PHE A 41 10.95 -29.04 -11.62
N ASN A 42 12.22 -29.15 -11.20
CA ASN A 42 13.25 -28.16 -11.51
C ASN A 42 13.52 -28.08 -13.03
N ASP A 43 13.67 -29.22 -13.70
CA ASP A 43 13.89 -29.29 -15.15
C ASP A 43 12.72 -28.64 -15.91
N LYS A 44 11.48 -28.94 -15.50
CA LYS A 44 10.27 -28.31 -16.07
C LYS A 44 10.23 -26.79 -15.84
N THR A 45 10.58 -26.36 -14.63
CA THR A 45 10.57 -24.93 -14.26
C THR A 45 11.64 -24.18 -15.05
N GLN A 46 12.84 -24.73 -15.15
CA GLN A 46 13.93 -24.13 -15.91
C GLN A 46 13.58 -24.00 -17.40
N ALA A 47 13.08 -25.07 -18.02
CA ALA A 47 12.65 -25.01 -19.41
C ALA A 47 11.56 -23.96 -19.67
N HIS A 48 10.63 -23.78 -18.71
CA HIS A 48 9.61 -22.74 -18.81
C HIS A 48 10.18 -21.32 -18.70
N VAL A 49 11.20 -21.12 -17.86
CA VAL A 49 11.90 -19.82 -17.74
C VAL A 49 12.64 -19.50 -19.04
N GLU A 50 13.35 -20.46 -19.62
CA GLU A 50 14.07 -20.30 -20.88
C GLU A 50 13.10 -19.96 -22.03
N LEU A 51 12.03 -20.73 -22.19
CA LEU A 51 10.99 -20.47 -23.20
C LEU A 51 10.36 -19.07 -23.04
N ARG A 52 10.15 -18.62 -21.81
CA ARG A 52 9.62 -17.27 -21.53
C ARG A 52 10.61 -16.17 -21.89
N GLN A 53 11.89 -16.35 -21.59
CA GLN A 53 12.93 -15.38 -21.96
C GLN A 53 13.02 -15.23 -23.48
N GLU A 54 13.03 -16.35 -24.19
CA GLU A 54 13.05 -16.37 -25.66
C GLU A 54 11.81 -15.71 -26.27
N ALA A 55 10.61 -16.03 -25.78
CA ALA A 55 9.38 -15.38 -26.23
C ALA A 55 9.40 -13.86 -26.03
N ASN A 56 9.92 -13.39 -24.89
CA ASN A 56 10.02 -11.96 -24.61
C ASN A 56 11.02 -11.26 -25.54
N ILE A 57 12.13 -11.92 -25.89
CA ILE A 57 13.11 -11.40 -26.85
C ILE A 57 12.46 -11.28 -28.24
N ILE A 58 11.77 -12.34 -28.68
CA ILE A 58 11.08 -12.36 -29.98
C ILE A 58 10.02 -11.26 -30.03
N MET A 59 9.16 -11.15 -29.02
CA MET A 59 8.13 -10.11 -28.95
C MET A 59 8.72 -8.70 -28.93
N SER A 60 9.83 -8.49 -28.21
CA SER A 60 10.52 -7.21 -28.16
C SER A 60 11.08 -6.82 -29.53
N ASN A 61 11.66 -7.78 -30.26
CA ASN A 61 12.15 -7.58 -31.62
C ASN A 61 11.00 -7.27 -32.59
N MET A 62 9.89 -8.00 -32.52
CA MET A 62 8.70 -7.74 -33.34
C MET A 62 8.15 -6.32 -33.11
N ARG A 63 8.04 -5.88 -31.86
CA ARG A 63 7.64 -4.51 -31.52
C ARG A 63 8.63 -3.47 -32.03
N TYR A 64 9.92 -3.75 -31.93
CA TYR A 64 10.98 -2.87 -32.45
C TYR A 64 10.89 -2.71 -33.98
N GLN A 65 10.67 -3.81 -34.71
CA GLN A 65 10.48 -3.78 -36.16
C GLN A 65 9.20 -3.01 -36.55
N LEU A 66 8.08 -3.27 -35.88
CA LEU A 66 6.84 -2.55 -36.14
C LEU A 66 7.00 -1.03 -35.92
N LYS A 67 7.76 -0.64 -34.89
CA LYS A 67 8.04 0.77 -34.58
C LYS A 67 8.94 1.45 -35.64
N ASN A 68 9.99 0.77 -36.10
CA ASN A 68 11.02 1.41 -36.93
C ASN A 68 10.84 1.16 -38.44
N LYS A 69 10.35 -0.01 -38.82
CA LYS A 69 10.15 -0.42 -40.22
C LYS A 69 8.68 -0.36 -40.65
N GLY A 70 7.74 -0.37 -39.69
CA GLY A 70 6.31 -0.37 -39.98
C GLY A 70 5.75 -1.72 -40.42
N GLU A 71 6.58 -2.75 -40.42
CA GLU A 71 6.25 -4.14 -40.73
C GLU A 71 6.98 -5.06 -39.75
N VAL A 72 6.48 -6.28 -39.59
CA VAL A 72 7.05 -7.31 -38.73
C VAL A 72 7.45 -8.48 -39.60
N CYS A 73 8.76 -8.72 -39.70
CA CYS A 73 9.32 -9.83 -40.46
C CYS A 73 9.87 -10.85 -39.48
N TYR A 74 9.52 -12.11 -39.72
CA TYR A 74 10.05 -13.22 -38.94
C TYR A 74 11.24 -13.85 -39.67
N ASP A 75 12.41 -13.84 -39.01
CA ASP A 75 13.58 -14.60 -39.41
C ASP A 75 13.90 -15.64 -38.33
N GLN A 76 13.91 -16.90 -38.75
CA GLN A 76 14.12 -18.07 -37.91
C GLN A 76 15.60 -18.25 -37.52
N SER A 77 16.53 -17.49 -38.13
CA SER A 77 17.95 -17.49 -37.77
C SER A 77 18.24 -17.01 -36.34
N LEU A 78 17.26 -16.38 -35.69
CA LEU A 78 17.35 -15.84 -34.33
C LEU A 78 16.92 -16.83 -33.24
N ILE A 79 16.52 -18.06 -33.61
CA ILE A 79 15.97 -19.03 -32.68
C ILE A 79 16.87 -20.25 -32.62
N ASP A 80 17.14 -20.73 -31.40
CA ASP A 80 17.83 -22.00 -31.16
C ASP A 80 17.13 -23.14 -31.93
N ASP A 81 17.91 -23.96 -32.65
CA ASP A 81 17.42 -25.12 -33.41
C ASP A 81 16.58 -26.08 -32.57
N LYS A 82 16.75 -26.07 -31.23
CA LYS A 82 15.98 -26.85 -30.26
C LYS A 82 14.54 -26.38 -30.06
N LEU A 83 14.18 -25.20 -30.56
CA LEU A 83 12.85 -24.61 -30.40
C LEU A 83 12.04 -24.70 -31.70
N ALA A 84 10.73 -24.86 -31.54
CA ALA A 84 9.73 -24.68 -32.59
C ALA A 84 8.92 -23.43 -32.24
N LEU A 85 8.80 -22.51 -33.20
CA LEU A 85 8.04 -21.28 -33.05
C LEU A 85 6.87 -21.27 -34.04
N GLU A 86 5.68 -21.01 -33.52
CA GLU A 86 4.48 -20.69 -34.29
C GLU A 86 4.06 -19.26 -33.94
N ILE A 87 3.82 -18.43 -34.95
CA ILE A 87 3.33 -17.06 -34.78
C ILE A 87 2.07 -16.91 -35.63
N TYR A 88 0.99 -16.43 -35.02
CA TYR A 88 -0.24 -16.05 -35.71
C TYR A 88 -0.48 -14.57 -35.47
N ILE A 89 -0.70 -13.81 -36.54
CA ILE A 89 -1.11 -12.41 -36.47
C ILE A 89 -2.48 -12.27 -37.11
N ASP A 90 -3.47 -11.76 -36.36
CA ASP A 90 -4.88 -11.68 -36.76
C ASP A 90 -5.43 -13.03 -37.28
N LYS A 91 -5.05 -14.12 -36.60
CA LYS A 91 -5.36 -15.52 -36.94
C LYS A 91 -4.72 -16.02 -38.24
N ALA A 92 -3.81 -15.26 -38.86
CA ALA A 92 -3.02 -15.71 -39.99
C ALA A 92 -1.61 -16.11 -39.53
N GLU A 93 -1.20 -17.33 -39.87
CA GLU A 93 0.15 -17.82 -39.57
C GLU A 93 1.22 -17.01 -40.31
N LEU A 94 2.17 -16.43 -39.55
CA LEU A 94 3.32 -15.70 -40.09
C LEU A 94 4.42 -16.69 -40.47
N LYS A 95 4.48 -17.02 -41.76
CA LYS A 95 5.49 -17.94 -42.30
C LYS A 95 6.84 -17.25 -42.51
N LYS A 96 7.91 -18.04 -42.48
CA LYS A 96 9.28 -17.61 -42.82
C LYS A 96 9.30 -16.76 -44.09
N GLU A 97 10.07 -15.67 -44.07
CA GLU A 97 10.24 -14.70 -45.18
C GLU A 97 8.97 -13.92 -45.58
N LYS A 98 7.86 -14.06 -44.84
CA LYS A 98 6.69 -13.18 -45.00
C LYS A 98 6.67 -12.14 -43.87
N CYS A 99 6.53 -10.88 -44.26
CA CYS A 99 6.33 -9.79 -43.34
C CYS A 99 4.84 -9.49 -43.20
N TRP A 100 4.40 -9.20 -41.98
CA TRP A 100 3.07 -8.71 -41.71
C TRP A 100 3.08 -7.19 -41.62
N THR A 101 2.08 -6.57 -42.27
CA THR A 101 1.81 -5.14 -42.19
C THR A 101 0.38 -4.92 -41.66
N PRO A 102 0.17 -4.00 -40.70
CA PRO A 102 -1.17 -3.74 -40.18
C PRO A 102 -2.10 -3.19 -41.26
N ARG A 103 -3.28 -3.80 -41.45
CA ARG A 103 -4.34 -3.25 -42.31
C ARG A 103 -5.22 -2.29 -41.50
N ASN A 104 -5.04 -0.99 -41.75
CA ASN A 104 -5.94 0.13 -41.44
C ASN A 104 -6.24 0.50 -39.97
N ASN A 105 -5.92 -0.33 -38.97
CA ASN A 105 -6.20 0.02 -37.55
C ASN A 105 -4.97 0.21 -36.66
N ASN A 106 -3.75 0.20 -37.20
CA ASN A 106 -2.48 0.26 -36.46
C ASN A 106 -2.27 -0.84 -35.40
N GLU A 107 -3.25 -1.68 -35.07
CA GLU A 107 -3.16 -2.78 -34.11
C GLU A 107 -3.22 -4.13 -34.85
N GLY A 108 -2.51 -5.14 -34.34
CA GLY A 108 -2.64 -6.53 -34.77
C GLY A 108 -2.60 -7.48 -33.58
N HIS A 109 -3.50 -8.46 -33.54
CA HIS A 109 -3.54 -9.51 -32.51
C HIS A 109 -2.44 -10.53 -32.79
N VAL A 110 -1.61 -10.86 -31.80
CA VAL A 110 -0.43 -11.71 -31.96
C VAL A 110 -0.50 -12.85 -30.97
N GLU A 111 -0.60 -14.06 -31.50
CA GLU A 111 -0.46 -15.30 -30.75
C GLU A 111 0.89 -15.91 -31.11
N LEU A 112 1.73 -16.14 -30.12
CA LEU A 112 3.06 -16.74 -30.27
C LEU A 112 3.13 -17.99 -29.41
N LYS A 113 3.55 -19.10 -29.99
CA LYS A 113 3.76 -20.37 -29.29
C LYS A 113 5.18 -20.88 -29.52
N LEU A 114 5.95 -20.99 -28.45
CA LEU A 114 7.27 -21.63 -28.45
C LEU A 114 7.15 -23.03 -27.86
N THR A 115 7.75 -24.02 -28.52
CA THR A 115 7.81 -25.41 -28.04
C THR A 115 9.25 -25.90 -28.04
N ASN A 116 9.72 -26.41 -26.92
CA ASN A 116 11.02 -27.09 -26.84
C ASN A 116 10.89 -28.52 -27.41
N LYS A 117 11.63 -28.83 -28.47
CA LYS A 117 11.57 -30.12 -29.19
C LYS A 117 12.09 -31.30 -28.37
N GLU A 118 13.00 -31.07 -27.42
CA GLU A 118 13.62 -32.12 -26.60
C GLU A 118 12.70 -32.60 -25.47
N HIS A 119 11.89 -31.69 -24.92
CA HIS A 119 11.09 -31.97 -23.73
C HIS A 119 9.57 -31.77 -23.91
N ASN A 120 9.12 -31.33 -25.09
CA ASN A 120 7.72 -31.07 -25.42
C ASN A 120 7.02 -30.10 -24.45
N TYR A 121 7.76 -29.15 -23.88
CA TYR A 121 7.21 -28.03 -23.12
C TYR A 121 6.88 -26.89 -24.06
N SER A 122 5.72 -26.25 -23.88
CA SER A 122 5.29 -25.11 -24.68
C SER A 122 4.99 -23.88 -23.83
N PHE A 123 5.24 -22.70 -24.39
CA PHE A 123 4.91 -21.41 -23.81
C PHE A 123 4.15 -20.57 -24.84
N GLU A 124 3.02 -19.98 -24.44
CA GLU A 124 2.13 -19.23 -25.31
C GLU A 124 2.03 -17.77 -24.85
N VAL A 125 2.16 -16.84 -25.79
CA VAL A 125 1.98 -15.40 -25.60
C VAL A 125 0.81 -14.96 -26.47
N ASP A 126 -0.13 -14.25 -25.86
CA ASP A 126 -1.34 -13.71 -26.50
C ASP A 126 -1.38 -12.21 -26.19
N THR A 127 -1.20 -11.37 -27.21
CA THR A 127 -1.04 -9.93 -27.05
C THR A 127 -1.47 -9.13 -28.28
N PHE A 128 -1.49 -7.81 -28.19
CA PHE A 128 -1.69 -6.91 -29.32
C PHE A 128 -0.40 -6.12 -29.59
N MET A 129 -0.11 -5.85 -30.85
CA MET A 129 0.99 -4.99 -31.26
C MET A 129 0.46 -3.77 -31.99
N GLU A 130 0.84 -2.57 -31.54
CA GLU A 130 0.42 -1.31 -32.16
C GLU A 130 1.58 -0.59 -32.84
N LYS A 131 1.33 -0.06 -34.03
CA LYS A 131 2.20 0.91 -34.68
C LYS A 131 2.06 2.23 -33.93
N GLN A 132 3.05 2.54 -33.09
CA GLN A 132 3.09 3.80 -32.33
C GLN A 132 2.95 4.97 -33.31
N LYS A 133 1.77 5.60 -33.37
CA LYS A 133 1.63 6.88 -34.07
C LYS A 133 2.59 7.83 -33.37
N ARG A 134 3.55 8.39 -34.10
CA ARG A 134 4.12 9.68 -33.72
C ARG A 134 2.99 10.68 -33.90
N GLU A 135 2.07 10.72 -32.94
CA GLU A 135 1.28 11.91 -32.74
C GLU A 135 2.30 12.95 -32.32
N ASN A 136 2.53 13.92 -33.21
CA ASN A 136 3.05 15.19 -32.78
C ASN A 136 2.02 15.72 -31.79
N PHE A 137 2.16 15.34 -30.52
CA PHE A 137 1.55 16.06 -29.44
C PHE A 137 2.09 17.48 -29.56
N VAL A 138 1.33 18.35 -30.20
CA VAL A 138 1.32 19.74 -29.80
C VAL A 138 0.78 19.68 -28.38
N ILE A 139 1.69 19.50 -27.44
CA ILE A 139 1.40 19.83 -26.06
C ILE A 139 1.15 21.33 -26.15
N ASN A 140 -0.12 21.72 -26.24
CA ASN A 140 -0.54 22.99 -25.69
C ASN A 140 -0.32 22.83 -24.20
N VAL A 141 0.95 22.95 -23.79
CA VAL A 141 1.32 23.30 -22.44
C VAL A 141 0.54 24.59 -22.25
N PRO A 142 -0.47 24.65 -21.37
CA PRO A 142 -0.95 25.93 -20.92
C PRO A 142 0.31 26.64 -20.45
N LYS A 143 0.72 27.69 -21.16
CA LYS A 143 1.94 28.45 -20.87
C LYS A 143 1.87 29.15 -19.52
N GLU A 144 0.77 28.96 -18.80
CA GLU A 144 0.57 29.40 -17.45
C GLU A 144 0.30 28.15 -16.60
N PRO A 145 1.04 27.94 -15.50
CA PRO A 145 0.57 27.02 -14.47
C PRO A 145 -0.87 27.40 -14.15
N ILE A 146 -1.75 26.40 -14.02
CA ILE A 146 -3.06 26.64 -13.41
C ILE A 146 -2.74 27.38 -12.11
N PRO A 147 -3.14 28.66 -11.95
CA PRO A 147 -2.84 29.36 -10.73
C PRO A 147 -3.43 28.53 -9.60
N ASP A 148 -2.61 28.18 -8.61
CA ASP A 148 -3.10 27.58 -7.39
C ASP A 148 -4.32 28.40 -6.96
N PRO A 149 -5.43 27.76 -6.59
CA PRO A 149 -6.60 28.49 -6.10
C PRO A 149 -6.09 29.49 -5.06
N PRO A 150 -6.53 30.77 -5.12
CA PRO A 150 -5.98 31.82 -4.28
C PRO A 150 -5.97 31.30 -2.86
N ILE A 151 -4.77 31.20 -2.27
CA ILE A 151 -4.60 30.85 -0.87
C ILE A 151 -5.42 31.90 -0.14
N LYS A 152 -6.61 31.52 0.33
CA LYS A 152 -7.30 32.32 1.33
C LYS A 152 -6.30 32.38 2.47
N ASP A 153 -5.97 33.59 2.92
CA ASP A 153 -5.24 33.84 4.17
C ASP A 153 -6.09 33.32 5.34
N GLU A 154 -6.29 32.00 5.39
CA GLU A 154 -6.99 31.29 6.44
C GLU A 154 -6.00 31.16 7.59
N ASN A 155 -6.34 31.75 8.73
CA ASN A 155 -5.54 31.54 9.93
C ASN A 155 -5.62 30.06 10.35
N PHE A 156 -4.63 29.58 11.10
CA PHE A 156 -4.56 28.17 11.43
C PHE A 156 -5.78 27.65 12.22
N TYR A 157 -6.44 28.51 13.01
CA TYR A 157 -7.67 28.13 13.71
C TYR A 157 -8.81 27.82 12.75
N ASP A 158 -9.08 28.69 11.78
CA ASP A 158 -10.13 28.50 10.79
C ASP A 158 -9.83 27.26 9.94
N TYR A 159 -8.57 27.02 9.62
CA TYR A 159 -8.12 25.80 8.95
C TYR A 159 -8.45 24.54 9.76
N LEU A 160 -8.11 24.49 11.05
CA LEU A 160 -8.45 23.35 11.92
C LEU A 160 -9.97 23.14 12.01
N LYS A 161 -10.72 24.23 12.18
CA LYS A 161 -12.17 24.23 12.34
C LYS A 161 -12.87 23.75 11.07
N ASN A 162 -12.60 24.39 9.94
CA ASN A 162 -13.29 24.15 8.67
C ASN A 162 -12.95 22.78 8.09
N ASN A 163 -11.74 22.28 8.34
CA ASN A 163 -11.31 20.96 7.88
C ASN A 163 -11.50 19.85 8.93
N ASN A 164 -12.00 20.15 10.13
CA ASN A 164 -12.13 19.20 11.26
C ASN A 164 -10.82 18.43 11.54
N ILE A 165 -9.69 19.14 11.63
CA ILE A 165 -8.38 18.51 11.80
C ILE A 165 -8.14 18.19 13.27
N PHE A 166 -7.75 16.93 13.52
CA PHE A 166 -7.69 16.40 14.87
C PHE A 166 -6.31 15.87 15.28
N VAL A 167 -5.58 15.33 14.31
CA VAL A 167 -4.17 14.98 14.45
C VAL A 167 -3.43 15.67 13.33
N TYR A 168 -2.39 16.41 13.71
CA TYR A 168 -1.46 17.05 12.80
C TYR A 168 -0.04 16.74 13.28
N GLY A 169 0.72 15.94 12.52
CA GLY A 169 2.05 15.51 12.92
C GLY A 169 2.75 14.61 11.90
N THR A 170 3.95 14.13 12.19
CA THR A 170 4.72 13.26 11.28
C THR A 170 4.51 11.78 11.53
N ASP A 171 3.94 11.41 12.68
CA ASP A 171 3.80 10.02 13.11
C ASP A 171 2.55 9.84 13.98
N LEU A 172 2.03 8.61 14.03
CA LEU A 172 0.85 8.24 14.79
C LEU A 172 1.06 6.86 15.44
N GLY A 173 1.64 6.88 16.63
CA GLY A 173 1.94 5.69 17.42
C GLY A 173 0.86 5.40 18.46
N ILE A 174 -0.33 5.03 18.01
CA ILE A 174 -1.38 4.52 18.91
C ILE A 174 -1.11 3.03 19.13
N PHE A 175 -1.16 2.57 20.38
CA PHE A 175 -0.84 1.18 20.71
C PHE A 175 -2.05 0.44 21.25
N GLY A 176 -2.06 -0.87 20.99
CA GLY A 176 -3.16 -1.76 21.36
C GLY A 176 -4.27 -1.84 20.31
N SER A 177 -5.41 -2.38 20.70
CA SER A 177 -6.60 -2.56 19.86
C SER A 177 -7.54 -1.35 19.99
N THR A 178 -6.99 -0.16 19.80
CA THR A 178 -7.65 1.12 20.06
C THR A 178 -8.47 1.57 18.85
N PRO A 179 -9.80 1.76 18.98
CA PRO A 179 -10.54 2.51 18.00
C PRO A 179 -10.29 4.01 18.18
N VAL A 180 -10.01 4.68 17.06
CA VAL A 180 -9.94 6.13 16.95
C VAL A 180 -11.18 6.58 16.18
N LYS A 181 -12.04 7.34 16.85
CA LYS A 181 -13.35 7.74 16.33
C LYS A 181 -13.54 9.25 16.44
N THR A 182 -14.64 9.75 15.90
CA THR A 182 -15.10 11.14 16.06
C THR A 182 -16.41 11.18 16.82
N ASP A 183 -16.70 12.26 17.53
CA ASP A 183 -17.92 12.43 18.31
C ASP A 183 -19.20 12.61 17.45
N LYS A 184 -19.10 13.30 16.31
CA LYS A 184 -20.23 13.64 15.43
C LYS A 184 -20.04 13.05 14.02
N ASN A 185 -20.91 12.11 13.64
CA ASN A 185 -21.13 11.60 12.27
C ASN A 185 -19.88 11.29 11.43
N GLY A 186 -18.77 10.85 12.05
CA GLY A 186 -17.55 10.50 11.33
C GLY A 186 -16.73 11.68 10.81
N ALA A 187 -17.11 12.95 11.02
CA ALA A 187 -16.68 14.12 10.23
C ALA A 187 -15.19 14.54 10.28
N GLY A 188 -14.33 13.75 10.91
CA GLY A 188 -12.95 14.10 11.20
C GLY A 188 -11.94 13.99 10.07
N THR A 189 -10.85 14.73 10.24
CA THR A 189 -9.67 14.67 9.38
C THR A 189 -8.42 14.37 10.21
N VAL A 190 -7.67 13.34 9.79
CA VAL A 190 -6.31 13.07 10.27
C VAL A 190 -5.31 13.48 9.21
N VAL A 191 -4.28 14.23 9.60
CA VAL A 191 -3.20 14.69 8.71
C VAL A 191 -1.86 14.23 9.28
N ILE A 192 -1.20 13.32 8.56
CA ILE A 192 0.17 12.89 8.81
C ILE A 192 1.05 13.51 7.72
N ASN A 193 2.06 14.29 8.09
CA ASN A 193 2.93 15.02 7.18
C ASN A 193 4.33 14.39 7.07
N ASN A 194 5.12 14.89 6.12
CA ASN A 194 6.47 14.42 5.86
C ASN A 194 7.57 15.30 6.46
N LEU A 195 7.29 16.15 7.46
CA LEU A 195 8.27 17.11 7.98
C LEU A 195 9.53 16.46 8.58
N ASN A 196 9.46 15.18 8.98
CA ASN A 196 10.60 14.42 9.48
C ASN A 196 11.37 13.64 8.40
N ASN A 197 10.91 13.66 7.13
CA ASN A 197 11.48 12.89 6.02
C ASN A 197 11.74 11.41 6.34
N SER A 198 10.89 10.79 7.17
CA SER A 198 11.02 9.39 7.56
C SER A 198 9.84 8.57 7.09
N ASN A 199 10.06 7.26 7.01
CA ASN A 199 8.99 6.27 6.90
C ASN A 199 7.96 6.44 8.02
N LEU A 200 6.70 6.12 7.71
CA LEU A 200 5.62 5.93 8.67
C LEU A 200 5.45 4.43 8.93
N VAL A 201 5.39 4.03 10.20
CA VAL A 201 5.24 2.61 10.57
C VAL A 201 4.05 2.46 11.51
N PHE A 202 3.01 1.79 11.03
CA PHE A 202 1.87 1.39 11.84
C PHE A 202 2.19 0.08 12.58
N GLY A 203 2.62 0.21 13.84
CA GLY A 203 2.95 -0.93 14.72
C GLY A 203 1.85 -1.34 15.71
N GLY A 204 0.75 -0.58 15.84
CA GLY A 204 -0.36 -0.90 16.75
C GLY A 204 -1.58 -1.46 16.02
N ASN A 205 -2.41 -2.28 16.68
CA ASN A 205 -3.61 -2.87 16.07
C ASN A 205 -4.80 -1.89 16.04
N ASN A 206 -4.59 -0.70 15.50
CA ASN A 206 -5.54 0.41 15.61
C ASN A 206 -6.59 0.40 14.51
N VAL A 207 -7.76 0.94 14.82
CA VAL A 207 -8.82 1.18 13.82
C VAL A 207 -9.09 2.68 13.77
N LEU A 208 -8.66 3.34 12.70
CA LEU A 208 -8.85 4.76 12.49
C LEU A 208 -10.10 5.02 11.64
N THR A 209 -11.21 5.41 12.27
CA THR A 209 -12.48 5.67 11.59
C THR A 209 -12.82 7.16 11.62
N VAL A 210 -12.38 7.86 10.58
CA VAL A 210 -12.63 9.30 10.35
C VAL A 210 -13.05 9.53 8.89
N ARG A 211 -13.62 10.70 8.57
CA ARG A 211 -14.12 11.06 7.23
C ARG A 211 -13.00 11.15 6.22
N LYS A 212 -11.88 11.77 6.58
CA LYS A 212 -10.72 11.96 5.70
C LYS A 212 -9.41 11.59 6.40
N ILE A 213 -8.55 10.87 5.69
CA ILE A 213 -7.21 10.54 6.14
C ILE A 213 -6.23 11.02 5.08
N TYR A 214 -5.34 11.93 5.45
CA TYR A 214 -4.25 12.39 4.61
C TYR A 214 -2.92 11.95 5.22
N ILE A 215 -2.15 11.19 4.47
CA ILE A 215 -0.79 10.80 4.81
C ILE A 215 0.10 11.31 3.69
N ASP A 216 0.91 12.32 3.95
CA ASP A 216 1.96 12.77 3.06
C ASP A 216 3.29 12.22 3.55
N LYS A 217 3.78 11.19 2.86
CA LYS A 217 5.09 10.56 3.01
C LYS A 217 5.73 10.39 1.63
N LYS A 218 5.54 11.36 0.72
CA LYS A 218 6.12 11.30 -0.62
C LYS A 218 7.63 11.05 -0.57
N GLY A 219 8.11 10.07 -1.33
CA GLY A 219 9.51 9.61 -1.31
C GLY A 219 9.89 8.68 -0.16
N ASN A 220 8.97 8.40 0.78
CA ASN A 220 9.15 7.49 1.91
C ASN A 220 8.14 6.33 1.86
N GLU A 221 8.31 5.37 2.76
CA GLU A 221 7.44 4.21 2.90
C GLU A 221 6.38 4.43 3.99
N VAL A 222 5.17 3.92 3.74
CA VAL A 222 4.07 3.80 4.70
C VAL A 222 3.84 2.31 4.96
N LYS A 223 4.31 1.83 6.11
CA LYS A 223 4.37 0.40 6.45
C LYS A 223 3.29 0.00 7.43
N PHE A 224 2.59 -1.07 7.10
CA PHE A 224 1.63 -1.73 7.97
C PHE A 224 2.23 -3.03 8.49
N GLU A 225 2.88 -2.94 9.65
CA GLU A 225 3.51 -4.09 10.34
C GLU A 225 2.55 -4.78 11.32
N SER A 226 1.35 -4.22 11.49
CA SER A 226 0.32 -4.65 12.42
C SER A 226 -1.05 -4.68 11.76
N SER A 227 -2.09 -5.15 12.46
CA SER A 227 -3.46 -5.21 11.95
C SER A 227 -4.16 -3.85 11.97
N THR A 228 -3.45 -2.77 11.62
CA THR A 228 -4.01 -1.42 11.52
C THR A 228 -5.04 -1.36 10.40
N GLN A 229 -6.19 -0.77 10.70
CA GLN A 229 -7.21 -0.41 9.72
C GLN A 229 -7.26 1.12 9.58
N LEU A 230 -7.02 1.61 8.37
CA LEU A 230 -7.32 2.98 7.99
C LEU A 230 -8.70 3.04 7.35
N GLY A 231 -9.57 3.86 7.94
CA GLY A 231 -10.89 4.16 7.45
C GLY A 231 -11.91 3.04 7.64
N ASP A 232 -13.11 3.30 7.14
CA ASP A 232 -14.26 2.41 7.13
C ASP A 232 -15.08 2.65 5.86
N TYR A 233 -15.64 1.59 5.28
CA TYR A 233 -16.33 1.64 3.98
C TYR A 233 -17.54 2.59 3.97
N ASN A 234 -18.24 2.74 5.10
CA ASN A 234 -19.45 3.53 5.18
C ASN A 234 -19.20 4.96 5.68
N ASN A 235 -18.10 5.18 6.40
CA ASN A 235 -17.85 6.43 7.12
C ASN A 235 -16.68 7.24 6.57
N THR A 236 -15.72 6.62 5.88
CA THR A 236 -14.54 7.30 5.36
C THR A 236 -14.75 7.67 3.89
N GLU A 237 -14.76 8.96 3.60
CA GLU A 237 -14.90 9.47 2.23
C GLU A 237 -13.60 9.33 1.45
N LEU A 238 -12.46 9.63 2.08
CA LEU A 238 -11.17 9.68 1.42
C LEU A 238 -10.06 9.13 2.32
N VAL A 239 -9.28 8.20 1.78
CA VAL A 239 -7.93 7.88 2.24
C VAL A 239 -6.95 8.27 1.16
N ARG A 240 -6.12 9.27 1.42
CA ARG A 240 -5.07 9.76 0.53
C ARG A 240 -3.71 9.48 1.15
N ILE A 241 -2.87 8.73 0.46
CA ILE A 241 -1.52 8.38 0.91
C ILE A 241 -0.54 8.80 -0.19
N GLY A 242 0.37 9.74 0.09
CA GLY A 242 1.58 9.96 -0.68
C GLY A 242 2.71 9.15 -0.07
N GLY A 243 3.43 8.39 -0.88
CA GLY A 243 4.47 7.45 -0.44
C GLY A 243 4.18 6.01 -0.81
N HIS A 244 5.20 5.16 -0.70
CA HIS A 244 5.10 3.75 -1.07
C HIS A 244 4.44 2.94 0.04
N VAL A 245 3.33 2.28 -0.25
CA VAL A 245 2.57 1.51 0.75
C VAL A 245 3.08 0.08 0.82
N GLN A 246 3.45 -0.37 2.01
CA GLN A 246 3.83 -1.76 2.30
C GLN A 246 2.84 -2.39 3.27
N LEU A 247 2.12 -3.40 2.80
CA LEU A 247 1.17 -4.17 3.59
C LEU A 247 1.82 -5.48 4.03
N ASN A 248 2.49 -5.43 5.19
CA ASN A 248 3.31 -6.52 5.72
C ASN A 248 2.56 -7.39 6.74
N ASN A 249 1.33 -7.01 7.12
CA ASN A 249 0.49 -7.75 8.07
C ASN A 249 -0.86 -8.14 7.46
N GLY A 250 -1.30 -9.37 7.71
CA GLY A 250 -2.50 -9.92 7.10
C GLY A 250 -3.82 -9.33 7.60
N GLY A 251 -3.81 -8.68 8.77
CA GLY A 251 -4.96 -7.95 9.30
C GLY A 251 -5.00 -6.48 8.90
N ALA A 252 -4.00 -5.98 8.16
CA ALA A 252 -3.97 -4.59 7.73
C ALA A 252 -5.08 -4.30 6.70
N LYS A 253 -5.72 -3.14 6.84
CA LYS A 253 -6.87 -2.75 6.01
C LYS A 253 -6.80 -1.27 5.63
N ILE A 254 -7.12 -0.95 4.38
CA ILE A 254 -7.30 0.43 3.90
C ILE A 254 -8.66 0.53 3.25
N TYR A 255 -9.60 1.20 3.92
CA TYR A 255 -11.00 1.31 3.52
C TYR A 255 -11.47 2.75 3.34
N GLY A 256 -12.36 2.97 2.38
CA GLY A 256 -13.06 4.25 2.19
C GLY A 256 -13.84 4.31 0.88
N ASN A 257 -14.59 5.38 0.66
CA ASN A 257 -15.27 5.60 -0.63
C ASN A 257 -14.23 5.81 -1.74
N THR A 258 -13.26 6.69 -1.52
CA THR A 258 -12.12 6.89 -2.43
C THR A 258 -10.82 6.58 -1.70
N ILE A 259 -9.98 5.76 -2.31
CA ILE A 259 -8.62 5.48 -1.86
C ILE A 259 -7.70 5.96 -2.98
N TYR A 260 -6.76 6.84 -2.64
CA TYR A 260 -5.75 7.34 -3.55
C TYR A 260 -4.36 7.14 -2.95
N ILE A 261 -3.49 6.44 -3.68
CA ILE A 261 -2.11 6.18 -3.28
C ILE A 261 -1.20 6.77 -4.36
N ASP A 262 -0.42 7.79 -4.02
CA ASP A 262 0.65 8.36 -4.85
C ASP A 262 1.97 7.64 -4.53
N GLY A 263 2.13 6.47 -5.16
CA GLY A 263 3.26 5.58 -4.98
C GLY A 263 2.92 4.11 -5.18
N ASN A 264 3.97 3.30 -5.30
CA ASN A 264 3.87 1.85 -5.39
C ASN A 264 3.16 1.21 -4.17
N VAL A 265 2.50 0.08 -4.41
CA VAL A 265 1.84 -0.74 -3.39
C VAL A 265 2.40 -2.15 -3.41
N THR A 266 2.84 -2.64 -2.25
CA THR A 266 3.33 -4.01 -2.09
C THR A 266 2.52 -4.74 -1.01
N HIS A 267 1.82 -5.80 -1.38
CA HIS A 267 1.22 -6.75 -0.44
C HIS A 267 2.18 -7.90 -0.16
N ASN A 268 2.85 -7.87 1.00
CA ASN A 268 3.64 -9.01 1.49
C ASN A 268 2.82 -9.97 2.37
N SER A 269 1.56 -9.64 2.63
CA SER A 269 0.65 -10.43 3.46
C SER A 269 -0.78 -10.37 2.94
N SER A 270 -1.73 -10.97 3.67
CA SER A 270 -3.15 -11.08 3.31
C SER A 270 -3.99 -9.81 3.53
N ALA A 271 -3.35 -8.65 3.50
CA ALA A 271 -4.00 -7.36 3.73
C ALA A 271 -5.04 -7.03 2.65
N ASP A 272 -5.94 -6.10 2.98
CA ASP A 272 -7.07 -5.71 2.13
C ASP A 272 -7.09 -4.21 1.85
N ILE A 273 -7.12 -3.83 0.58
CA ILE A 273 -7.47 -2.47 0.13
C ILE A 273 -8.85 -2.55 -0.49
N ASN A 274 -9.84 -1.87 0.10
CA ASN A 274 -11.23 -1.95 -0.35
C ASN A 274 -11.93 -0.60 -0.33
N GLY A 275 -12.32 -0.10 -1.50
CA GLY A 275 -13.11 1.13 -1.58
C GLY A 275 -14.00 1.19 -2.82
N LYS A 276 -14.91 2.16 -2.90
CA LYS A 276 -15.73 2.31 -4.12
C LYS A 276 -14.85 2.67 -5.32
N LYS A 277 -13.91 3.59 -5.12
CA LYS A 277 -12.88 3.95 -6.10
C LYS A 277 -11.50 3.76 -5.49
N VAL A 278 -10.66 2.95 -6.12
CA VAL A 278 -9.25 2.76 -5.73
C VAL A 278 -8.38 3.29 -6.86
N ILE A 279 -7.48 4.21 -6.55
CA ILE A 279 -6.54 4.82 -7.48
C ILE A 279 -5.14 4.63 -6.92
N ILE A 280 -4.27 3.97 -7.68
CA ILE A 280 -2.86 3.77 -7.33
C ILE A 280 -2.03 4.38 -8.44
N ASP A 281 -1.19 5.35 -8.09
CA ASP A 281 -0.24 6.01 -8.98
C ASP A 281 1.14 5.39 -8.79
N GLY A 282 1.31 4.20 -9.36
CA GLY A 282 2.51 3.39 -9.17
C GLY A 282 2.27 1.91 -9.42
N ASP A 283 3.36 1.15 -9.33
CA ASP A 283 3.34 -0.28 -9.53
C ASP A 283 2.71 -1.02 -8.34
N VAL A 284 2.05 -2.13 -8.63
CA VAL A 284 1.42 -3.01 -7.63
C VAL A 284 2.09 -4.39 -7.63
N GLN A 285 2.55 -4.82 -6.47
CA GLN A 285 3.11 -6.16 -6.25
C GLN A 285 2.25 -6.93 -5.24
N LEU A 286 1.72 -8.07 -5.68
CA LEU A 286 0.91 -8.96 -4.85
C LEU A 286 1.71 -10.24 -4.56
N ASN A 287 2.41 -10.23 -3.42
CA ASN A 287 3.36 -11.28 -3.03
C ASN A 287 2.76 -12.36 -2.13
N ASN A 288 1.47 -12.26 -1.81
CA ASN A 288 0.78 -13.20 -0.92
C ASN A 288 -0.56 -13.63 -1.51
N GLY A 289 -0.86 -14.93 -1.43
CA GLY A 289 -2.05 -15.52 -2.04
C GLY A 289 -3.39 -15.01 -1.54
N ALA A 290 -3.44 -14.44 -0.33
CA ALA A 290 -4.67 -13.89 0.23
C ALA A 290 -4.74 -12.35 0.14
N ALA A 291 -3.79 -11.71 -0.54
CA ALA A 291 -3.81 -10.26 -0.79
C ALA A 291 -5.00 -9.86 -1.68
N LYS A 292 -5.65 -8.74 -1.32
CA LYS A 292 -6.88 -8.28 -1.98
C LYS A 292 -6.84 -6.79 -2.28
N ILE A 293 -7.23 -6.45 -3.51
CA ILE A 293 -7.59 -5.08 -3.90
C ILE A 293 -9.00 -5.13 -4.48
N HIS A 294 -9.94 -4.50 -3.79
CA HIS A 294 -11.35 -4.50 -4.14
C HIS A 294 -11.89 -3.10 -4.39
N GLY A 295 -12.79 -2.98 -5.36
CA GLY A 295 -13.60 -1.78 -5.51
C GLY A 295 -14.56 -1.77 -6.69
N ASP A 296 -15.44 -0.78 -6.77
CA ASP A 296 -16.30 -0.66 -7.95
C ASP A 296 -15.46 -0.29 -9.18
N THR A 297 -14.61 0.73 -9.04
CA THR A 297 -13.64 1.14 -10.05
C THR A 297 -12.24 1.12 -9.46
N ILE A 298 -11.33 0.37 -10.10
CA ILE A 298 -9.92 0.30 -9.75
C ILE A 298 -9.11 0.87 -10.91
N TYR A 299 -8.26 1.86 -10.62
CA TYR A 299 -7.35 2.48 -11.58
C TYR A 299 -5.92 2.35 -11.06
N ILE A 300 -5.06 1.65 -11.80
CA ILE A 300 -3.64 1.48 -11.47
C ILE A 300 -2.82 2.10 -12.59
N ASP A 301 -2.15 3.21 -12.28
CA ASP A 301 -1.22 3.88 -13.17
C ASP A 301 0.19 3.31 -13.01
N GLY A 302 0.34 2.05 -13.45
CA GLY A 302 1.55 1.28 -13.25
C GLY A 302 1.36 -0.18 -13.65
N SER A 303 2.42 -0.95 -13.48
CA SER A 303 2.41 -2.39 -13.74
C SER A 303 1.91 -3.17 -12.53
N VAL A 304 1.28 -4.33 -12.78
CA VAL A 304 0.80 -5.23 -11.74
C VAL A 304 1.50 -6.58 -11.85
N SER A 305 2.09 -7.05 -10.75
CA SER A 305 2.70 -8.39 -10.66
C SER A 305 2.02 -9.22 -9.59
N PHE A 306 1.39 -10.32 -10.00
CA PHE A 306 0.89 -11.36 -9.12
C PHE A 306 1.97 -12.43 -8.93
N ASN A 307 2.67 -12.37 -7.80
CA ASN A 307 3.70 -13.35 -7.44
C ASN A 307 3.11 -14.56 -6.67
N ASP A 308 1.83 -14.49 -6.30
CA ASP A 308 1.06 -15.54 -5.64
C ASP A 308 -0.43 -15.43 -6.06
N SER A 309 -1.31 -16.24 -5.49
CA SER A 309 -2.74 -16.43 -5.78
C SER A 309 -3.69 -15.27 -5.41
N ALA A 310 -3.17 -14.05 -5.34
CA ALA A 310 -3.91 -12.84 -4.97
C ALA A 310 -5.05 -12.46 -5.93
N GLU A 311 -5.95 -11.59 -5.47
CA GLU A 311 -7.12 -11.16 -6.24
C GLU A 311 -7.24 -9.62 -6.33
N ILE A 312 -7.44 -9.13 -7.55
CA ILE A 312 -8.00 -7.80 -7.81
C ILE A 312 -9.44 -7.99 -8.26
N LYS A 313 -10.41 -7.40 -7.57
CA LYS A 313 -11.84 -7.56 -7.90
C LYS A 313 -12.57 -6.24 -8.00
N GLY A 314 -13.33 -6.05 -9.07
CA GLY A 314 -14.20 -4.89 -9.16
C GLY A 314 -15.28 -4.96 -10.23
N LYS A 315 -15.98 -3.86 -10.49
CA LYS A 315 -16.85 -3.76 -11.67
C LYS A 315 -16.04 -3.35 -12.89
N LYS A 316 -15.11 -2.43 -12.70
CA LYS A 316 -14.20 -1.91 -13.73
C LYS A 316 -12.77 -1.87 -13.21
N VAL A 317 -11.83 -2.47 -13.95
CA VAL A 317 -10.39 -2.45 -13.64
C VAL A 317 -9.62 -1.86 -14.81
N ILE A 318 -8.81 -0.84 -14.54
CA ILE A 318 -8.00 -0.12 -15.53
C ILE A 318 -6.55 -0.16 -15.07
N ILE A 319 -5.65 -0.62 -15.93
CA ILE A 319 -4.22 -0.75 -15.66
C ILE A 319 -3.44 -0.17 -16.85
N THR A 320 -2.61 0.84 -16.60
CA THR A 320 -1.83 1.50 -17.67
C THR A 320 -0.53 0.76 -18.01
N GLY A 321 0.00 -0.04 -17.08
CA GLY A 321 1.22 -0.81 -17.26
C GLY A 321 1.00 -2.27 -17.65
N ASN A 322 2.06 -3.06 -17.52
CA ASN A 322 2.03 -4.50 -17.80
C ASN A 322 1.35 -5.27 -16.67
N VAL A 323 0.70 -6.38 -16.99
CA VAL A 323 0.15 -7.32 -16.01
C VAL A 323 0.87 -8.66 -16.14
N THR A 324 1.49 -9.11 -15.04
CA THR A 324 2.18 -10.41 -14.99
C THR A 324 1.56 -11.29 -13.94
N PHE A 325 1.06 -12.45 -14.35
CA PHE A 325 0.72 -13.55 -13.45
C PHE A 325 1.90 -14.51 -13.37
N LYS A 326 2.33 -14.88 -12.16
CA LYS A 326 3.33 -15.94 -11.90
C LYS A 326 2.73 -17.12 -11.12
N ASN A 327 1.44 -17.05 -10.81
CA ASN A 327 0.71 -18.08 -10.11
C ASN A 327 -0.60 -18.33 -10.86
N TRP A 328 -0.92 -19.60 -11.09
CA TRP A 328 -2.11 -20.01 -11.82
C TRP A 328 -3.41 -19.56 -11.12
N SER A 329 -3.46 -19.53 -9.78
CA SER A 329 -4.66 -19.16 -9.02
C SER A 329 -4.88 -17.64 -8.88
N ALA A 330 -3.92 -16.81 -9.31
CA ALA A 330 -4.05 -15.37 -9.28
C ALA A 330 -5.12 -14.88 -10.24
N LYS A 331 -5.84 -13.81 -9.91
CA LYS A 331 -6.95 -13.35 -10.77
C LYS A 331 -7.23 -11.85 -10.70
N ILE A 332 -7.58 -11.30 -11.86
CA ILE A 332 -8.35 -10.06 -11.99
C ILE A 332 -9.78 -10.47 -12.31
N ASN A 333 -10.73 -10.10 -11.45
CA ASN A 333 -12.14 -10.44 -11.56
C ASN A 333 -12.97 -9.15 -11.68
N ALA A 334 -13.37 -8.80 -12.91
CA ALA A 334 -14.20 -7.62 -13.15
C ALA A 334 -15.10 -7.73 -14.36
N ASN A 335 -16.20 -6.97 -14.39
CA ASN A 335 -17.07 -6.96 -15.57
C ASN A 335 -16.32 -6.39 -16.79
N GLU A 336 -15.54 -5.33 -16.57
CA GLU A 336 -14.75 -4.67 -17.60
C GLU A 336 -13.29 -4.54 -17.17
N ILE A 337 -12.38 -5.00 -18.03
CA ILE A 337 -10.94 -4.96 -17.81
C ILE A 337 -10.31 -4.19 -18.97
N TYR A 338 -9.49 -3.18 -18.65
CA TYR A 338 -8.75 -2.36 -19.60
C TYR A 338 -7.28 -2.40 -19.21
N ILE A 339 -6.42 -2.94 -20.08
CA ILE A 339 -4.98 -3.04 -19.82
C ILE A 339 -4.26 -2.48 -21.05
N ALA A 340 -3.47 -1.42 -20.88
CA ALA A 340 -2.68 -0.84 -21.98
C ALA A 340 -1.37 -1.60 -22.24
N GLY A 341 -0.79 -2.20 -21.20
CA GLY A 341 0.46 -2.96 -21.31
C GLY A 341 0.29 -4.40 -21.77
N THR A 342 1.39 -5.15 -21.69
CA THR A 342 1.42 -6.57 -22.02
C THR A 342 0.80 -7.39 -20.88
N ILE A 343 0.07 -8.45 -21.23
CA ILE A 343 -0.48 -9.40 -20.27
C ILE A 343 0.29 -10.71 -20.40
N ILE A 344 0.95 -11.15 -19.33
CA ILE A 344 1.60 -12.46 -19.24
C ILE A 344 0.73 -13.32 -18.33
N LYS A 345 -0.01 -14.27 -18.91
CA LYS A 345 -0.93 -15.17 -18.19
C LYS A 345 -0.25 -16.51 -17.92
N GLU A 346 -0.62 -17.16 -16.83
CA GLU A 346 -0.31 -18.58 -16.57
C GLU A 346 -1.43 -19.48 -17.10
N GLN A 347 -2.68 -18.98 -17.10
CA GLN A 347 -3.84 -19.66 -17.65
C GLN A 347 -4.95 -18.68 -18.06
N SER A 348 -5.93 -19.18 -18.83
CA SER A 348 -7.10 -18.39 -19.25
C SER A 348 -7.91 -17.84 -18.07
N GLY A 349 -7.94 -18.55 -16.94
CA GLY A 349 -8.67 -18.16 -15.72
C GLY A 349 -8.06 -16.99 -14.94
N ASN A 350 -6.88 -16.47 -15.32
CA ASN A 350 -6.28 -15.32 -14.63
C ASN A 350 -7.06 -14.01 -14.87
N LEU A 351 -7.80 -13.90 -15.97
CA LEU A 351 -8.72 -12.80 -16.24
C LEU A 351 -10.15 -13.34 -16.26
N VAL A 352 -10.97 -12.88 -15.33
CA VAL A 352 -12.39 -13.22 -15.25
C VAL A 352 -13.18 -11.95 -15.54
N GLY A 353 -13.67 -11.82 -16.77
CA GLY A 353 -14.27 -10.57 -17.24
C GLY A 353 -14.21 -10.37 -18.75
N ILE A 354 -14.68 -9.21 -19.19
CA ILE A 354 -14.53 -8.76 -20.58
C ILE A 354 -13.29 -7.87 -20.67
N LEU A 355 -12.24 -8.37 -21.31
CA LEU A 355 -11.10 -7.54 -21.73
C LEU A 355 -11.51 -6.67 -22.91
N LYS A 356 -11.36 -5.35 -22.77
CA LYS A 356 -11.73 -4.34 -23.77
C LYS A 356 -10.51 -3.55 -24.23
N ASN A 357 -10.62 -2.88 -25.38
CA ASN A 357 -9.57 -1.98 -25.87
C ASN A 357 -9.38 -0.84 -24.85
N PHE A 358 -8.13 -0.58 -24.48
CA PHE A 358 -7.80 0.40 -23.44
C PHE A 358 -8.41 1.77 -23.72
N ASN A 359 -8.37 2.26 -24.97
CA ASN A 359 -8.87 3.58 -25.34
C ASN A 359 -10.39 3.77 -25.15
N GLN A 360 -11.13 2.71 -24.82
CA GLN A 360 -12.58 2.73 -24.61
C GLN A 360 -12.97 2.83 -23.12
N HIS A 361 -12.02 2.95 -22.19
CA HIS A 361 -12.34 2.90 -20.75
C HIS A 361 -13.24 4.05 -20.28
N GLY A 362 -13.17 5.21 -20.93
CA GLY A 362 -14.00 6.40 -20.65
C GLY A 362 -13.77 7.07 -19.28
N GLU A 363 -13.05 6.41 -18.35
CA GLU A 363 -12.70 6.96 -17.05
C GLU A 363 -11.57 7.99 -17.12
N THR A 364 -11.74 9.16 -16.51
CA THR A 364 -10.62 10.07 -16.25
C THR A 364 -10.03 9.80 -14.87
N LYS A 365 -8.69 9.73 -14.77
CA LYS A 365 -7.97 9.72 -13.49
C LYS A 365 -8.16 11.06 -12.79
N VAL A 366 -9.23 11.19 -12.01
CA VAL A 366 -9.47 12.35 -11.15
C VAL A 366 -8.70 12.13 -9.84
N ILE A 367 -7.59 12.85 -9.70
CA ILE A 367 -6.79 12.86 -8.48
C ILE A 367 -7.56 13.68 -7.43
N PRO A 368 -7.90 13.10 -6.26
CA PRO A 368 -8.54 13.86 -5.19
C PRO A 368 -7.64 14.99 -4.72
N GLU A 369 -8.20 16.17 -4.48
CA GLU A 369 -7.45 17.33 -3.97
C GLU A 369 -6.68 16.97 -2.70
N ASN A 370 -5.43 17.45 -2.62
CA ASN A 370 -4.66 17.34 -1.40
C ASN A 370 -5.10 18.43 -0.41
N ILE A 371 -4.93 18.17 0.88
CA ILE A 371 -5.12 19.22 1.89
C ILE A 371 -3.89 20.12 1.92
N HIS A 372 -4.09 21.44 1.92
CA HIS A 372 -3.00 22.38 2.11
C HIS A 372 -2.52 22.34 3.56
N ILE A 373 -1.26 22.00 3.78
CA ILE A 373 -0.68 21.83 5.11
C ILE A 373 -0.19 23.20 5.61
N LEU A 374 -0.96 23.85 6.49
CA LEU A 374 -0.54 25.08 7.16
C LEU A 374 0.34 24.77 8.39
N PRO A 375 1.56 25.32 8.47
CA PRO A 375 2.43 25.09 9.63
C PRO A 375 1.87 25.82 10.85
N PRO A 376 1.61 25.11 11.97
CA PRO A 376 1.18 25.75 13.21
C PRO A 376 2.27 26.67 13.77
N SER A 377 1.89 27.87 14.21
CA SER A 377 2.81 28.79 14.87
C SER A 377 2.31 29.22 16.25
N PHE A 378 3.23 29.64 17.12
CA PHE A 378 2.91 30.10 18.46
C PHE A 378 2.44 31.55 18.45
N ARG A 379 1.63 31.91 19.45
CA ARG A 379 1.55 33.30 19.93
C ARG A 379 2.86 33.70 20.61
N GLU A 380 3.08 35.01 20.76
CA GLU A 380 4.17 35.55 21.58
C GLU A 380 4.07 35.04 23.03
N ASP A 381 5.20 34.80 23.70
CA ASP A 381 5.20 34.23 25.05
C ASP A 381 4.38 35.06 26.06
N SER A 382 4.39 36.38 25.93
CA SER A 382 3.62 37.31 26.77
C SER A 382 2.11 37.18 26.58
N TRP A 383 1.66 36.72 25.40
CA TRP A 383 0.25 36.53 25.09
C TRP A 383 -0.38 35.48 26.01
N TYR A 384 0.35 34.40 26.30
CA TYR A 384 -0.19 33.30 27.12
C TYR A 384 -0.53 33.78 28.54
N SER A 385 0.40 34.45 29.22
CA SER A 385 0.13 35.01 30.55
C SER A 385 -1.00 36.04 30.53
N ALA A 386 -1.04 36.90 29.49
CA ALA A 386 -2.12 37.88 29.32
C ALA A 386 -3.50 37.24 29.06
N ASN A 387 -3.54 35.98 28.60
CA ASN A 387 -4.77 35.24 28.30
C ASN A 387 -5.04 34.09 29.29
N GLY A 388 -4.45 34.17 30.50
CA GLY A 388 -4.77 33.28 31.62
C GLY A 388 -4.12 31.89 31.55
N TYR A 389 -3.03 31.74 30.79
CA TYR A 389 -2.23 30.52 30.82
C TYR A 389 -1.22 30.56 31.96
N GLU A 390 -1.16 29.48 32.72
CA GLU A 390 -0.12 29.26 33.72
C GLU A 390 1.18 28.84 33.02
N VAL A 391 2.25 29.61 33.26
CA VAL A 391 3.57 29.35 32.66
C VAL A 391 4.34 28.37 33.55
N ARG A 392 4.37 27.09 33.15
CA ARG A 392 5.02 26.01 33.91
C ARG A 392 5.39 24.81 33.04
N SER A 393 6.35 24.02 33.49
CA SER A 393 6.83 22.81 32.80
C SER A 393 6.32 21.49 33.40
N SER A 394 5.62 21.56 34.54
CA SER A 394 5.02 20.41 35.22
C SER A 394 3.94 20.85 36.20
N GLY A 395 3.23 19.89 36.78
CA GLY A 395 2.24 20.10 37.84
C GLY A 395 0.87 19.51 37.53
N ASN A 396 0.04 19.42 38.57
CA ASN A 396 -1.31 18.87 38.47
C ASN A 396 -2.21 19.72 37.57
N LEU A 397 -3.15 19.04 36.91
CA LEU A 397 -4.18 19.66 36.09
C LEU A 397 -5.49 19.73 36.87
N THR A 398 -6.28 20.75 36.57
CA THR A 398 -7.68 20.92 36.99
C THR A 398 -8.56 21.10 35.77
N ASP A 399 -9.87 20.98 35.93
CA ASP A 399 -10.81 21.28 34.85
C ASP A 399 -10.65 22.74 34.39
N GLY A 400 -10.58 22.96 33.07
CA GLY A 400 -10.35 24.28 32.48
C GLY A 400 -8.89 24.75 32.50
N SER A 401 -7.94 23.92 32.96
CA SER A 401 -6.52 24.28 33.01
C SER A 401 -5.99 24.78 31.66
N LYS A 402 -5.36 25.95 31.67
CA LYS A 402 -4.62 26.50 30.53
C LYS A 402 -3.14 26.58 30.89
N VAL A 403 -2.30 25.81 30.20
CA VAL A 403 -0.86 25.69 30.52
C VAL A 403 -0.02 26.07 29.32
N PHE A 404 1.02 26.87 29.54
CA PHE A 404 2.06 27.16 28.56
C PHE A 404 3.43 26.75 29.12
N SER A 405 4.12 25.84 28.44
CA SER A 405 5.50 25.48 28.73
C SER A 405 6.45 26.08 27.69
N LYS A 406 7.46 26.80 28.19
CA LYS A 406 8.56 27.34 27.36
C LYS A 406 9.51 26.26 26.84
N ASN A 407 9.46 25.05 27.42
CA ASN A 407 10.22 23.87 27.02
C ASN A 407 9.22 22.72 26.85
N SER A 408 9.52 21.52 27.34
CA SER A 408 8.56 20.41 27.43
C SER A 408 7.65 20.55 28.66
N PHE A 409 6.42 20.03 28.57
CA PHE A 409 5.52 19.84 29.70
C PHE A 409 5.50 18.37 30.12
N LYS A 410 5.66 18.09 31.41
CA LYS A 410 5.64 16.72 31.96
C LYS A 410 4.69 16.61 33.14
N LEU A 411 3.88 15.56 33.11
CA LEU A 411 2.99 15.17 34.18
C LEU A 411 3.14 13.68 34.44
N ASP A 412 3.69 13.35 35.61
CA ASP A 412 3.95 11.97 36.06
C ASP A 412 3.06 11.56 37.24
N ASP A 413 2.46 12.51 37.96
CA ASP A 413 1.54 12.25 39.06
C ASP A 413 0.17 11.81 38.56
N TYR A 414 -0.48 10.93 39.33
CA TYR A 414 -1.79 10.41 38.98
C TYR A 414 -2.84 11.53 38.81
N GLN A 415 -3.61 11.48 37.72
CA GLN A 415 -4.76 12.36 37.49
C GLN A 415 -6.05 11.55 37.36
N SER A 416 -7.08 12.02 38.06
CA SER A 416 -8.46 11.66 37.74
C SER A 416 -8.92 12.37 36.46
N ASN A 417 -10.15 12.11 36.02
CA ASN A 417 -10.71 12.73 34.81
C ASN A 417 -10.52 14.24 34.79
N ARG A 418 -10.11 14.79 33.64
CA ARG A 418 -9.93 16.23 33.43
C ARG A 418 -10.63 16.71 32.19
N ARG A 419 -11.30 17.86 32.30
CA ARG A 419 -12.11 18.45 31.24
C ARG A 419 -11.61 19.80 30.78
N ASN A 420 -11.74 20.05 29.49
CA ASN A 420 -11.42 21.32 28.83
C ASN A 420 -10.00 21.82 29.16
N VAL A 421 -9.01 20.95 29.08
CA VAL A 421 -7.60 21.29 29.36
C VAL A 421 -6.91 21.74 28.06
N ILE A 422 -6.17 22.85 28.10
CA ILE A 422 -5.37 23.32 26.98
C ILE A 422 -3.91 23.36 27.41
N ILE A 423 -3.06 22.55 26.76
CA ILE A 423 -1.62 22.51 27.01
C ILE A 423 -0.87 22.93 25.75
N ILE A 424 -0.09 23.99 25.88
CA ILE A 424 0.78 24.54 24.85
C ILE A 424 2.22 24.29 25.29
N SER A 425 3.03 23.67 24.44
CA SER A 425 4.42 23.34 24.74
C SER A 425 5.32 23.70 23.57
N LYS A 426 6.44 24.37 23.84
CA LYS A 426 7.49 24.59 22.82
C LYS A 426 8.32 23.33 22.54
N GLY A 427 8.34 22.38 23.47
CA GLY A 427 8.91 21.05 23.31
C GLY A 427 7.84 19.96 23.35
N ASP A 428 8.14 18.86 24.02
CA ASP A 428 7.23 17.72 24.14
C ASP A 428 6.11 17.96 25.15
N ILE A 429 5.01 17.21 25.03
CA ILE A 429 4.01 17.05 26.09
C ILE A 429 3.98 15.59 26.50
N THR A 430 4.25 15.29 27.77
CA THR A 430 4.22 13.94 28.31
C THR A 430 3.25 13.85 29.47
N LEU A 431 2.18 13.07 29.30
CA LEU A 431 1.13 12.83 30.29
C LEU A 431 1.14 11.33 30.64
N ASN A 432 1.91 10.93 31.66
CA ASN A 432 2.24 9.52 31.90
C ASN A 432 1.25 8.77 32.81
N ASN A 433 0.39 9.47 33.56
CA ASN A 433 -0.30 8.86 34.68
C ASN A 433 -1.77 9.28 34.79
N PHE A 434 -2.55 9.04 33.73
CA PHE A 434 -4.01 9.14 33.80
C PHE A 434 -4.67 7.81 34.15
N GLY A 435 -3.95 6.68 34.13
CA GLY A 435 -4.54 5.37 34.45
C GLY A 435 -5.73 5.06 33.55
N SER A 436 -6.90 4.74 34.11
CA SER A 436 -8.17 4.58 33.38
C SER A 436 -8.93 5.88 33.13
N SER A 437 -8.39 7.03 33.56
CA SER A 437 -9.05 8.34 33.46
C SER A 437 -9.07 8.91 32.05
N GLU A 438 -10.04 9.79 31.82
CA GLU A 438 -10.24 10.54 30.58
C GLU A 438 -9.65 11.96 30.66
N LEU A 439 -9.01 12.40 29.57
CA LEU A 439 -8.63 13.78 29.35
C LEU A 439 -9.41 14.36 28.15
N THR A 440 -10.11 15.47 28.36
CA THR A 440 -10.73 16.26 27.28
C THR A 440 -9.94 17.55 27.08
N GLY A 441 -9.51 17.87 25.85
CA GLY A 441 -8.73 19.09 25.64
C GLY A 441 -7.97 19.25 24.32
N ILE A 442 -7.10 20.25 24.30
CA ILE A 442 -6.16 20.55 23.20
C ILE A 442 -4.73 20.33 23.69
N LEU A 443 -3.97 19.52 22.97
CA LEU A 443 -2.54 19.30 23.18
C LEU A 443 -1.77 19.85 21.97
N PHE A 444 -1.00 20.92 22.19
CA PHE A 444 -0.31 21.66 21.13
C PHE A 444 1.21 21.70 21.39
N ALA A 445 1.94 20.93 20.61
CA ALA A 445 3.40 20.77 20.61
C ALA A 445 3.94 20.82 19.16
N PRO A 446 3.81 21.95 18.43
CA PRO A 446 4.12 22.04 17.01
C PRO A 446 5.61 21.85 16.66
N ASN A 447 6.48 21.69 17.66
CA ASN A 447 7.91 21.41 17.50
C ASN A 447 8.37 20.16 18.28
N GLY A 448 7.44 19.38 18.82
CA GLY A 448 7.74 18.21 19.64
C GLY A 448 6.73 17.10 19.44
N LYS A 449 6.78 16.09 20.32
CA LYS A 449 5.82 14.98 20.35
C LYS A 449 4.84 15.10 21.50
N VAL A 450 3.72 14.41 21.38
CA VAL A 450 2.74 14.25 22.47
C VAL A 450 2.68 12.78 22.86
N THR A 451 2.89 12.49 24.14
CA THR A 451 2.73 11.15 24.73
C THR A 451 1.60 11.19 25.76
N PHE A 452 0.57 10.36 25.57
CA PHE A 452 -0.56 10.25 26.47
C PHE A 452 -0.76 8.82 26.98
N LYS A 453 -0.66 8.63 28.30
CA LYS A 453 -0.91 7.34 28.98
C LYS A 453 -2.10 7.50 29.92
N GLY A 454 -3.29 7.36 29.35
CA GLY A 454 -4.57 7.34 30.07
C GLY A 454 -5.58 6.41 29.42
N GLY A 455 -6.77 6.33 30.00
CA GLY A 455 -7.83 5.44 29.53
C GLY A 455 -8.61 6.01 28.35
N ALA A 456 -8.71 7.34 28.25
CA ALA A 456 -9.33 8.00 27.12
C ALA A 456 -8.77 9.40 26.87
N PHE A 457 -8.64 9.78 25.59
CA PHE A 457 -8.38 11.16 25.18
C PHE A 457 -9.49 11.62 24.25
N LYS A 458 -9.99 12.83 24.50
CA LYS A 458 -11.00 13.46 23.66
C LYS A 458 -10.61 14.89 23.28
N GLY A 459 -10.41 15.15 22.00
CA GLY A 459 -10.06 16.49 21.53
C GLY A 459 -9.06 16.51 20.40
N ILE A 460 -8.09 17.42 20.46
CA ILE A 460 -7.18 17.72 19.35
C ILE A 460 -5.73 17.59 19.78
N VAL A 461 -4.91 16.98 18.92
CA VAL A 461 -3.46 16.86 19.10
C VAL A 461 -2.74 17.45 17.89
N ILE A 462 -1.87 18.42 18.14
CA ILE A 462 -1.02 19.04 17.12
C ILE A 462 0.41 18.88 17.59
N ALA A 463 1.15 17.97 16.96
CA ALA A 463 2.46 17.54 17.42
C ALA A 463 3.35 17.21 16.23
N ARG A 464 4.38 18.01 15.97
CA ARG A 464 5.25 17.77 14.80
C ARG A 464 5.79 16.35 14.79
N ASP A 465 6.33 15.90 15.91
CA ASP A 465 6.99 14.59 16.01
C ASP A 465 6.00 13.45 16.31
N GLY A 466 4.69 13.72 16.25
CA GLY A 466 3.64 12.72 16.32
C GLY A 466 2.93 12.60 17.66
N PHE A 467 1.89 11.76 17.65
CA PHE A 467 1.05 11.45 18.81
C PHE A 467 1.20 9.98 19.20
N TYR A 468 1.57 9.74 20.45
CA TYR A 468 1.85 8.42 21.00
C TYR A 468 0.99 8.13 22.21
N THR A 469 0.49 6.90 22.32
CA THR A 469 -0.35 6.51 23.45
C THR A 469 0.20 5.35 24.28
N GLY A 470 -0.32 5.20 25.50
CA GLY A 470 -0.22 3.96 26.26
C GLY A 470 -1.05 2.83 25.65
N TYR A 471 -1.24 1.75 26.41
CA TYR A 471 -2.00 0.58 25.98
C TYR A 471 -3.51 0.83 25.98
N ASN A 472 -4.15 0.68 24.82
CA ASN A 472 -5.60 0.64 24.64
C ASN A 472 -6.39 1.89 25.12
N PRO A 473 -5.95 3.14 24.92
CA PRO A 473 -6.82 4.28 25.22
C PRO A 473 -8.03 4.31 24.29
N SER A 474 -9.14 4.93 24.69
CA SER A 474 -10.18 5.35 23.76
C SER A 474 -9.86 6.74 23.21
N ILE A 475 -9.75 6.90 21.89
CA ILE A 475 -9.48 8.20 21.27
C ILE A 475 -10.72 8.69 20.54
N THR A 476 -11.27 9.83 20.96
CA THR A 476 -12.39 10.49 20.28
C THR A 476 -12.01 11.90 19.88
N PHE A 477 -12.04 12.20 18.60
CA PHE A 477 -11.74 13.54 18.16
C PHE A 477 -12.97 14.46 18.22
N ILE A 478 -12.72 15.72 18.60
CA ILE A 478 -13.73 16.77 18.82
C ILE A 478 -13.22 18.06 18.15
N ASN A 479 -14.11 18.80 17.47
CA ASN A 479 -13.76 20.05 16.78
C ASN A 479 -13.18 21.10 17.74
N VAL A 480 -12.28 21.95 17.24
CA VAL A 480 -11.57 22.98 18.00
C VAL A 480 -12.55 23.98 18.62
N GLU A 481 -13.68 24.21 17.96
CA GLU A 481 -14.70 25.15 18.44
C GLU A 481 -15.32 24.72 19.78
N GLU A 482 -15.36 23.42 20.08
CA GLU A 482 -15.88 22.91 21.35
C GLU A 482 -15.00 23.29 22.56
N PHE A 483 -13.73 23.63 22.32
CA PHE A 483 -12.80 24.10 23.35
C PHE A 483 -12.53 25.62 23.25
N ILE A 484 -12.57 26.17 22.03
CA ILE A 484 -12.26 27.57 21.74
C ILE A 484 -13.38 28.14 20.86
N ASN A 485 -14.36 28.78 21.49
CA ASN A 485 -15.50 29.40 20.80
C ASN A 485 -15.16 30.73 20.09
N ASN A 486 -14.02 31.35 20.41
CA ASN A 486 -13.59 32.62 19.83
C ASN A 486 -12.19 32.46 19.19
N PRO A 487 -12.05 32.60 17.86
CA PRO A 487 -10.76 32.49 17.16
C PRO A 487 -9.67 33.41 17.72
N THR A 488 -10.02 34.60 18.24
CA THR A 488 -9.03 35.54 18.79
C THR A 488 -8.37 35.02 20.07
N LEU A 489 -9.02 34.07 20.76
CA LEU A 489 -8.50 33.39 21.95
C LEU A 489 -7.77 32.09 21.60
N ALA A 490 -7.59 31.76 20.32
CA ALA A 490 -6.81 30.61 19.92
C ALA A 490 -5.33 30.80 20.29
N PRO A 491 -4.71 29.83 21.00
CA PRO A 491 -3.32 29.92 21.46
C PRO A 491 -2.28 29.73 20.36
N PHE A 492 -2.72 29.51 19.13
CA PHE A 492 -1.91 29.31 17.95
C PHE A 492 -2.32 30.30 16.85
N LYS A 493 -1.41 30.49 15.89
CA LYS A 493 -1.58 31.36 14.73
C LYS A 493 -1.41 30.56 13.46
#